data_AF-A0A1X6WUS0-F1
#
_entry.id   AF-A0A1X6WUS0-F1
#
_cell.length_a   1.000
_cell.length_b   1.000
_cell.length_c   1.000
_cell.angle_alpha   90.00
_cell.angle_beta   90.00
_cell.angle_gamma   90.00
#
_symmetry.space_group_name_H-M   'P 1'
#
loop_
_entity.id
_entity.type
_entity.pdbx_description
1 polymer ?
#
loop_
_entity_poly.entity_id
_entity_poly.type
_entity_poly.pdbx_seq_one_letter_code
_entity_poly.pdbx_strand_id
1 'polypeptide(L)'
;MEATHECAFHSLTTCRGELRSREISVSVVDNSSGEILEDGTHTTHDNGFVGFWLPRGITADLTCALEDVTGTASISTQAEDDLTCLTSLQLT
;
A
#
# COMPACT_ATOMS: atom_id res chain seq x y z
N MET A 1 -4.01 20.05 -0.61
CA MET A 1 -4.47 18.68 -0.35
C MET A 1 -5.16 18.24 -1.62
N GLU A 2 -4.39 17.62 -2.51
CA GLU A 2 -4.96 16.92 -3.67
C GLU A 2 -5.64 15.65 -3.13
N ALA A 3 -6.81 15.31 -3.69
CA ALA A 3 -7.80 14.50 -3.03
C ALA A 3 -7.60 13.00 -3.31
N THR A 4 -7.54 12.19 -2.24
CA THR A 4 -7.74 10.73 -2.34
C THR A 4 -9.24 10.38 -2.39
N HIS A 5 -9.55 9.12 -2.72
CA HIS A 5 -10.89 8.55 -2.70
C HIS A 5 -10.88 7.20 -1.97
N GLU A 6 -11.96 6.88 -1.26
CA GLU A 6 -12.12 5.58 -0.62
C GLU A 6 -12.30 4.48 -1.69
N CYS A 7 -11.54 3.40 -1.59
CA CYS A 7 -11.66 2.22 -2.45
C CYS A 7 -11.45 0.96 -1.61
N ALA A 8 -12.43 0.04 -1.61
CA ALA A 8 -12.37 -1.16 -0.78
C ALA A 8 -11.84 -2.40 -1.52
N PHE A 9 -12.14 -2.52 -2.82
CA PHE A 9 -11.70 -3.62 -3.67
C PHE A 9 -11.02 -3.07 -4.92
N HIS A 10 -9.83 -3.57 -5.23
CA HIS A 10 -9.00 -2.98 -6.28
C HIS A 10 -9.65 -3.14 -7.66
N SER A 11 -10.09 -2.02 -8.23
CA SER A 11 -10.44 -1.96 -9.65
C SER A 11 -9.18 -1.75 -10.47
N LEU A 12 -8.69 -2.83 -11.08
CA LEU A 12 -7.54 -2.82 -11.99
C LEU A 12 -7.72 -1.90 -13.21
N THR A 13 -8.96 -1.52 -13.55
CA THR A 13 -9.29 -0.82 -14.80
C THR A 13 -9.80 0.60 -14.61
N THR A 14 -10.35 0.98 -13.45
CA THR A 14 -11.02 2.29 -13.28
C THR A 14 -10.44 3.18 -12.19
N CYS A 15 -9.67 2.64 -11.24
CA CYS A 15 -9.12 3.45 -10.14
C CYS A 15 -7.84 4.18 -10.57
N ARG A 16 -7.71 5.43 -10.13
CA ARG A 16 -6.61 6.32 -10.48
C ARG A 16 -5.90 6.82 -9.21
N GLY A 17 -4.67 6.39 -9.00
CA GLY A 17 -3.78 6.91 -7.96
C GLY A 17 -3.09 8.21 -8.40
N GLU A 18 -2.69 9.01 -7.41
CA GLU A 18 -2.04 10.32 -7.59
C GLU A 18 -0.56 10.18 -8.03
N LEU A 19 0.16 9.21 -7.46
CA LEU A 19 1.58 8.99 -7.70
C LEU A 19 1.82 8.06 -8.90
N ARG A 20 1.81 8.59 -10.12
CA ARG A 20 2.02 7.79 -11.36
C ARG A 20 3.48 7.71 -11.77
N SER A 21 3.95 6.51 -12.10
CA SER A 21 5.32 6.27 -12.58
C SER A 21 6.36 6.87 -11.63
N ARG A 22 6.08 6.83 -10.32
CA ARG A 22 6.92 7.39 -9.27
C ARG A 22 7.63 6.26 -8.54
N GLU A 23 8.90 6.50 -8.22
CA GLU A 23 9.67 5.65 -7.35
C GLU A 23 9.31 5.95 -5.89
N ILE A 24 8.90 4.92 -5.14
CA ILE A 24 8.58 5.00 -3.72
C ILE A 24 9.31 3.89 -2.97
N SER A 25 9.71 4.16 -1.73
CA SER A 25 10.21 3.13 -0.83
C SER A 25 9.05 2.52 -0.07
N VAL A 26 9.00 1.19 0.01
CA VAL A 26 7.95 0.44 0.69
C VAL A 26 8.58 -0.54 1.67
N SER A 27 7.98 -0.65 2.85
CA SER A 27 8.32 -1.64 3.86
C SER A 27 7.04 -2.24 4.44
N VAL A 28 6.97 -3.56 4.56
CA VAL A 28 5.85 -4.30 5.13
C VAL A 28 6.39 -5.25 6.19
N VAL A 29 5.93 -5.09 7.43
CA VAL A 29 6.37 -5.88 8.58
C VAL A 29 5.20 -6.61 9.21
N ASP A 30 5.30 -7.92 9.37
CA ASP A 30 4.30 -8.73 10.07
C ASP A 30 4.24 -8.37 11.56
N ASN A 31 3.07 -7.99 12.07
CA ASN A 31 2.92 -7.54 13.47
C ASN A 31 3.09 -8.67 14.50
N SER A 32 2.90 -9.93 14.11
CA SER A 32 2.94 -11.07 15.04
C SER A 32 4.36 -11.59 15.27
N SER A 33 5.15 -11.63 14.20
CA SER A 33 6.50 -12.20 14.17
C SER A 33 7.60 -11.15 14.08
N GLY A 34 7.29 -9.94 13.59
CA GLY A 34 8.27 -8.92 13.24
C GLY A 34 9.04 -9.24 11.96
N GLU A 35 8.61 -10.23 11.18
CA GLU A 35 9.23 -10.59 9.90
C GLU A 35 8.99 -9.48 8.87
N ILE A 36 10.05 -9.12 8.13
CA ILE A 36 9.96 -8.22 6.98
C ILE A 36 9.44 -9.02 5.80
N LEU A 37 8.22 -8.72 5.38
CA LEU A 37 7.53 -9.39 4.26
C LEU A 37 7.87 -8.76 2.91
N GLU A 38 8.12 -7.45 2.90
CA GLU A 38 8.57 -6.68 1.73
C GLU A 38 9.42 -5.50 2.23
N ASP A 39 10.53 -5.22 1.57
CA ASP A 39 11.34 -4.01 1.82
C ASP A 39 12.13 -3.66 0.57
N GLY A 40 11.90 -2.46 0.04
CA GLY A 40 12.57 -2.03 -1.17
C GLY A 40 11.97 -0.82 -1.84
N THR A 41 12.55 -0.50 -3.00
CA THR A 41 12.14 0.62 -3.84
C THR A 41 11.34 0.10 -5.03
N HIS A 42 10.15 0.66 -5.23
CA HIS A 42 9.20 0.24 -6.26
C HIS A 42 8.75 1.42 -7.11
N THR A 43 8.62 1.21 -8.41
CA THR A 43 7.97 2.17 -9.31
C THR A 43 6.47 1.88 -9.39
N THR A 44 5.64 2.86 -9.08
CA THR A 44 4.19 2.76 -9.28
C THR A 44 3.86 2.64 -10.76
N HIS A 45 2.80 1.90 -11.09
CA HIS A 45 2.34 1.75 -12.47
C HIS A 45 1.71 3.04 -13.01
N ASP A 46 1.40 3.07 -14.32
CA ASP A 46 0.75 4.22 -14.98
C ASP A 46 -0.61 4.60 -14.37
N ASN A 47 -1.28 3.64 -13.71
CA ASN A 47 -2.52 3.90 -12.98
C ASN A 47 -2.30 4.54 -11.59
N GLY A 48 -1.06 4.61 -11.11
CA GLY A 48 -0.66 5.19 -9.83
C GLY A 48 -0.67 4.22 -8.65
N PHE A 49 -0.79 2.91 -8.90
CA PHE A 49 -0.77 1.87 -7.86
C PHE A 49 0.50 1.02 -7.94
N VAL A 50 0.84 0.37 -6.83
CA VAL A 50 1.78 -0.74 -6.73
C VAL A 50 1.08 -1.89 -6.01
N GLY A 51 1.37 -3.13 -6.39
CA GLY A 51 0.76 -4.32 -5.79
C GLY A 51 1.81 -5.21 -5.15
N PHE A 52 1.46 -5.80 -3.99
CA PHE A 52 2.32 -6.71 -3.24
C PHE A 52 1.58 -8.02 -2.96
N TRP A 53 2.32 -9.13 -2.98
CA TRP A 53 1.80 -10.44 -2.61
C TRP A 53 2.22 -10.74 -1.17
N LEU A 54 1.24 -10.76 -0.27
CA LEU A 54 1.46 -11.03 1.15
C LEU A 54 0.89 -12.40 1.55
N PRO A 55 1.43 -13.04 2.60
CA PRO A 55 0.81 -14.22 3.20
C PRO A 55 -0.66 -13.96 3.58
N ARG A 56 -1.49 -15.00 3.57
CA ARG A 56 -2.85 -14.92 4.11
C ARG A 56 -2.85 -15.10 5.62
N GLY A 57 -3.84 -14.54 6.30
CA GLY A 57 -4.06 -14.77 7.72
C GLY A 57 -3.17 -13.92 8.64
N ILE A 58 -2.66 -12.78 8.16
CA ILE A 58 -1.73 -11.93 8.92
C ILE A 58 -2.29 -10.52 9.14
N THR A 59 -1.66 -9.80 10.06
CA THR A 59 -1.70 -8.34 10.17
C THR A 59 -0.29 -7.81 9.93
N ALA A 60 -0.15 -6.75 9.14
CA ALA A 60 1.13 -6.13 8.86
C ALA A 60 1.05 -4.59 8.95
N ASP A 61 2.17 -3.95 9.26
CA ASP A 61 2.33 -2.50 9.13
C ASP A 61 3.02 -2.19 7.81
N LEU A 62 2.33 -1.44 6.95
CA LEU A 62 2.83 -0.92 5.69
C LEU A 62 3.35 0.51 5.91
N THR A 63 4.57 0.76 5.47
CA THR A 63 5.18 2.08 5.41
C THR A 63 5.53 2.40 3.97
N CYS A 64 5.12 3.57 3.49
CA CYS A 64 5.52 4.11 2.20
C CYS A 64 6.25 5.44 2.42
N ALA A 65 7.37 5.64 1.73
CA ALA A 65 8.12 6.88 1.74
C ALA A 65 8.41 7.37 0.32
N LEU A 66 8.34 8.69 0.14
CA LEU A 66 8.69 9.38 -1.10
C LEU A 66 9.45 10.65 -0.71
N GLU A 67 10.71 10.77 -1.11
CA GLU A 67 11.55 11.92 -0.76
C GLU A 67 11.57 12.15 0.76
N ASP A 68 11.04 13.28 1.24
CA ASP A 68 10.99 13.64 2.66
C ASP A 68 9.64 13.34 3.34
N VAL A 69 8.66 12.78 2.62
CA VAL A 69 7.32 12.48 3.15
C VAL A 69 7.12 10.98 3.36
N THR A 70 6.44 10.62 4.44
CA THR A 70 6.17 9.23 4.81
C THR A 70 4.71 9.04 5.23
N GLY A 71 4.16 7.86 4.96
CA GLY A 71 2.84 7.45 5.42
C GLY A 71 2.84 5.99 5.85
N THR A 72 2.03 5.69 6.85
CA THR A 72 1.94 4.35 7.45
C THR A 72 0.49 3.91 7.54
N ALA A 73 0.23 2.62 7.34
CA ALA A 73 -1.08 2.03 7.54
C ALA A 73 -0.95 0.59 8.04
N SER A 74 -1.82 0.20 8.96
CA SER A 74 -1.96 -1.21 9.34
C SER A 74 -2.93 -1.90 8.39
N ILE A 75 -2.54 -3.07 7.88
CA ILE A 75 -3.28 -3.88 6.91
C ILE A 75 -3.53 -5.30 7.45
N SER A 76 -4.57 -5.97 6.93
CA SER A 76 -4.95 -7.34 7.29
C SER A 76 -5.21 -8.16 6.03
N THR A 77 -4.89 -9.45 6.08
CA THR A 77 -5.19 -10.45 5.03
C THR A 77 -5.94 -11.67 5.58
N GLN A 78 -6.65 -11.50 6.69
CA GLN A 78 -7.34 -12.54 7.45
C GLN A 78 -8.75 -12.82 6.94
N ALA A 79 -9.55 -11.77 6.67
CA ALA A 79 -10.90 -11.91 6.19
C ALA A 79 -10.95 -11.96 4.66
N GLU A 80 -11.93 -12.67 4.10
CA GLU A 80 -12.14 -12.69 2.63
C GLU A 80 -12.53 -11.31 2.09
N ASP A 81 -13.15 -10.48 2.93
CA ASP A 81 -13.52 -9.09 2.64
C ASP A 81 -12.45 -8.06 3.02
N ASP A 82 -11.25 -8.50 3.45
CA ASP A 82 -10.16 -7.57 3.74
C ASP A 82 -9.77 -6.79 2.47
N LEU A 83 -9.46 -5.50 2.66
CA LEU A 83 -9.29 -4.56 1.57
C LEU A 83 -8.13 -4.98 0.66
N THR A 84 -8.42 -5.14 -0.63
CA THR A 84 -7.38 -5.37 -1.65
C THR A 84 -6.87 -4.07 -2.27
N CYS A 85 -7.47 -2.94 -1.87
CA CYS A 85 -7.08 -1.60 -2.30
C CYS A 85 -6.90 -0.71 -1.08
N LEU A 86 -5.72 -0.08 -0.95
CA LEU A 86 -5.43 0.90 0.09
C LEU A 86 -5.10 2.24 -0.56
N THR A 87 -6.03 3.19 -0.48
CA THR A 87 -5.89 4.56 -1.03
C THR A 87 -5.85 5.63 0.06
N SER A 88 -6.14 5.28 1.30
CA SER A 88 -6.17 6.19 2.46
C SER A 88 -4.78 6.48 3.05
N LEU A 89 -3.70 5.91 2.49
CA LEU A 89 -2.35 6.16 2.95
C LEU A 89 -1.87 7.54 2.47
N GLN A 90 -1.95 8.52 3.36
CA GLN A 90 -1.47 9.87 3.13
C GLN A 90 0.02 9.97 3.50
N LEU A 91 0.84 10.47 2.58
CA LEU A 91 2.23 10.85 2.88
C LEU A 91 2.24 12.28 3.45
N THR A 92 2.98 12.50 4.54
CA THR A 92 3.12 13.80 5.21
C THR A 92 4.54 14.07 5.64
#